data_AF-A0AAU9VAV5-F1
#
_entry.id   AF-A0AAU9VAV5-F1
#
_cell.length_a   1.000
_cell.length_b   1.000
_cell.length_c   1.000
_cell.angle_alpha   90.00
_cell.angle_beta   90.00
_cell.angle_gamma   90.00
#
_symmetry.space_group_name_H-M   'P 1'
#
loop_
_entity.id
_entity.type
_entity.pdbx_description
1 polymer ?
#
loop_
_entity_poly.entity_id
_entity_poly.type
_entity_poly.pdbx_seq_one_letter_code
_entity_poly.pdbx_strand_id
1 'polypeptide(L)'
;MNTEKFATYCHDTTLLYVELYSWHPMSPTVHKILIHGPLVVEHAILPIGTLSEEAAEARNKHFRQFRSNYSRKFSREQCNLDVLNVLLLTSDPYLPSIRLKPQKRSKPFSFEATEMLLPSEVDASNEVIESTEDFVQEANYSFDEEGWQTSD
;
A
#
# COMPACT_ATOMS: atom_id res chain seq x y z
N MET A 1 1.76 -8.86 3.32
CA MET A 1 0.52 -9.45 3.88
C MET A 1 0.46 -10.87 3.40
N ASN A 2 0.23 -11.83 4.28
CA ASN A 2 0.17 -13.23 3.88
C ASN A 2 -1.13 -13.48 3.09
N THR A 3 -1.00 -13.68 1.78
CA THR A 3 -2.13 -13.82 0.85
C THR A 3 -2.91 -15.12 1.09
N GLU A 4 -2.22 -16.21 1.42
CA GLU A 4 -2.84 -17.52 1.66
C GLU A 4 -3.70 -17.54 2.93
N LYS A 5 -3.18 -17.00 4.04
CA LYS A 5 -3.93 -16.87 5.29
C LYS A 5 -5.16 -15.97 5.12
N PHE A 6 -5.00 -14.88 4.37
CA PHE A 6 -6.11 -13.99 4.06
C PHE A 6 -7.18 -14.65 3.18
N ALA A 7 -6.77 -15.42 2.16
CA ALA A 7 -7.69 -16.16 1.30
C ALA A 7 -8.53 -17.18 2.09
N THR A 8 -7.88 -17.93 2.97
CA THR A 8 -8.55 -18.89 3.87
C THR A 8 -9.56 -18.16 4.77
N TYR A 9 -9.15 -17.05 5.39
CA TYR A 9 -10.02 -16.26 6.26
C TYR A 9 -11.26 -15.71 5.52
N CYS A 10 -11.07 -15.20 4.29
CA CYS A 10 -12.17 -14.72 3.45
C CYS A 10 -13.14 -15.84 3.04
N HIS A 11 -12.62 -17.03 2.72
CA HIS A 11 -13.42 -18.19 2.38
C HIS A 11 -14.26 -18.66 3.58
N ASP A 12 -13.66 -18.81 4.75
CA ASP A 12 -14.36 -19.23 5.97
C ASP A 12 -15.44 -18.23 6.36
N THR A 13 -15.14 -16.93 6.23
CA THR A 13 -16.12 -15.86 6.47
C THR A 13 -17.28 -15.92 5.47
N THR A 14 -17.02 -16.29 4.21
CA THR A 14 -18.07 -16.45 3.19
C THR A 14 -19.00 -17.61 3.52
N LEU A 15 -18.45 -18.76 3.95
CA LEU A 15 -19.24 -19.90 4.37
C LEU A 15 -20.12 -19.56 5.58
N LEU A 16 -19.54 -18.89 6.57
CA LEU A 16 -20.26 -18.43 7.76
C LEU A 16 -21.39 -17.46 7.40
N TYR A 17 -21.17 -16.56 6.44
CA TYR A 17 -22.20 -15.64 5.97
C TYR A 17 -23.39 -16.38 5.34
N VAL A 18 -23.11 -17.37 4.48
CA VAL A 18 -24.15 -18.18 3.83
C VAL A 18 -24.93 -19.01 4.85
N GLU A 19 -24.25 -19.56 5.85
CA GLU A 19 -24.89 -20.33 6.93
C GLU A 19 -25.85 -19.47 7.76
N LEU A 20 -25.39 -18.30 8.22
CA LEU A 20 -26.17 -17.43 9.12
C LEU A 20 -27.24 -16.60 8.39
N TYR A 21 -26.95 -16.18 7.16
CA TYR A 21 -27.74 -15.20 6.42
C TYR A 21 -28.08 -15.66 4.99
N SER A 22 -28.40 -16.95 4.81
CA SER A 22 -28.80 -17.52 3.51
C SER A 22 -29.95 -16.78 2.80
N TRP A 23 -30.80 -16.09 3.55
CA TRP A 23 -31.93 -15.32 3.02
C TRP A 23 -31.53 -13.96 2.42
N HIS A 24 -30.33 -13.45 2.70
CA HIS A 24 -29.87 -12.15 2.22
C HIS A 24 -28.71 -12.30 1.22
N PRO A 25 -28.86 -11.87 -0.03
CA PRO A 25 -27.76 -11.90 -0.98
C PRO A 25 -26.67 -10.91 -0.57
N MET A 26 -25.40 -11.32 -0.69
CA MET A 26 -24.25 -10.45 -0.42
C MET A 26 -24.29 -9.18 -1.27
N SER A 27 -24.00 -8.04 -0.66
CA SER A 27 -23.83 -6.79 -1.40
C SER A 27 -22.60 -6.85 -2.31
N PRO A 28 -22.58 -6.09 -3.43
CA PRO A 28 -21.44 -6.09 -4.34
C PRO A 28 -20.11 -5.70 -3.69
N THR A 29 -20.14 -4.87 -2.65
CA THR A 29 -18.93 -4.46 -1.91
C THR A 29 -18.40 -5.61 -1.05
N VAL A 30 -19.26 -6.29 -0.30
CA VAL A 30 -18.88 -7.45 0.52
C VAL A 30 -18.40 -8.59 -0.37
N HIS A 31 -19.11 -8.86 -1.48
CA HIS A 31 -18.69 -9.87 -2.45
C HIS A 31 -17.30 -9.57 -3.03
N LYS A 32 -17.03 -8.31 -3.42
CA LYS A 32 -15.71 -7.91 -3.90
C LYS A 32 -14.62 -8.10 -2.85
N ILE A 33 -14.91 -7.87 -1.57
CA ILE A 33 -13.94 -8.06 -0.48
C ILE A 33 -13.68 -9.54 -0.23
N LEU A 34 -14.74 -10.34 -0.06
CA LEU A 34 -14.60 -11.75 0.33
C LEU A 34 -14.15 -12.66 -0.83
N ILE A 35 -14.66 -12.42 -2.05
CA ILE A 35 -14.34 -13.27 -3.21
C ILE A 35 -13.16 -12.73 -4.00
N HIS A 36 -13.15 -11.43 -4.31
CA HIS A 36 -12.09 -10.84 -5.13
C HIS A 36 -10.95 -10.20 -4.31
N GLY A 37 -11.09 -10.06 -2.99
CA GLY A 37 -10.10 -9.42 -2.14
C GLY A 37 -8.71 -10.07 -2.22
N PRO A 38 -8.59 -11.40 -2.08
CA PRO A 38 -7.30 -12.07 -2.14
C PRO A 38 -6.59 -11.85 -3.48
N LEU A 39 -7.32 -11.93 -4.60
CA LEU A 39 -6.80 -11.67 -5.94
C LEU A 39 -6.28 -10.23 -6.08
N VAL A 40 -7.01 -9.26 -5.51
CA VAL A 40 -6.59 -7.85 -5.53
C VAL A 40 -5.33 -7.64 -4.69
N VAL A 41 -5.22 -8.27 -3.52
CA VAL A 41 -4.03 -8.17 -2.65
C VAL A 41 -2.80 -8.78 -3.33
N GLU A 42 -2.97 -9.92 -4.02
CA GLU A 42 -1.90 -10.62 -4.73
C GLU A 42 -1.32 -9.78 -5.90
N HIS A 43 -2.19 -9.10 -6.66
CA HIS A 43 -1.78 -8.32 -7.83
C HIS A 43 -1.48 -6.84 -7.50
N ALA A 44 -1.70 -6.39 -6.27
CA ALA A 44 -1.48 -5.01 -5.88
C ALA A 44 0.02 -4.72 -5.66
N ILE A 45 0.57 -3.81 -6.46
CA ILE A 45 1.96 -3.32 -6.32
C ILE A 45 2.15 -2.53 -5.01
N LEU A 46 1.10 -1.85 -4.56
CA LEU A 46 1.13 -0.99 -3.38
C LEU A 46 0.15 -1.49 -2.32
N PRO A 47 0.44 -1.28 -1.03
CA PRO A 47 -0.50 -1.61 0.04
C PRO A 47 -1.83 -0.89 -0.18
N ILE A 48 -2.94 -1.62 -0.13
CA ILE A 48 -4.29 -1.11 -0.48
C ILE A 48 -4.65 0.16 0.28
N GLY A 49 -4.25 0.28 1.56
CA GLY A 49 -4.50 1.49 2.36
C GLY A 49 -3.86 2.76 1.81
N THR A 50 -2.78 2.65 1.03
CA THR A 50 -2.12 3.81 0.39
C THR A 50 -2.87 4.31 -0.85
N LEU A 51 -3.65 3.44 -1.49
CA LEU A 51 -4.49 3.74 -2.66
C LEU A 51 -5.89 4.24 -2.27
N SER A 52 -6.11 4.53 -0.98
CA SER A 52 -7.41 4.95 -0.45
C SER A 52 -7.85 6.33 -0.95
N GLU A 53 -9.13 6.44 -1.33
CA GLU A 53 -9.77 7.71 -1.72
C GLU A 53 -9.99 8.66 -0.52
N GLU A 54 -10.00 8.14 0.71
CA GLU A 54 -10.32 8.90 1.93
C GLU A 54 -9.44 10.14 2.11
N ALA A 55 -8.16 10.06 1.71
CA ALA A 55 -7.24 11.19 1.79
C ALA A 55 -7.64 12.34 0.87
N ALA A 56 -8.14 12.03 -0.34
CA ALA A 56 -8.64 13.01 -1.29
C ALA A 56 -9.98 13.60 -0.81
N GLU A 57 -10.89 12.78 -0.28
CA GLU A 57 -12.16 13.27 0.26
C GLU A 57 -11.97 14.19 1.46
N ALA A 58 -11.03 13.87 2.36
CA ALA A 58 -10.68 14.74 3.47
C ALA A 58 -10.20 16.13 3.01
N ARG A 59 -9.60 16.22 1.80
CA ARG A 59 -9.19 17.49 1.20
C ARG A 59 -10.39 18.38 0.85
N ASN A 60 -11.57 17.83 0.58
CA ASN A 60 -12.78 18.61 0.30
C ASN A 60 -13.19 19.49 1.48
N LYS A 61 -12.90 19.08 2.72
CA LYS A 61 -13.10 19.92 3.91
C LYS A 61 -12.25 21.19 3.84
N HIS A 62 -10.97 21.03 3.49
CA HIS A 62 -10.04 22.15 3.35
C HIS A 62 -10.41 23.04 2.16
N PHE A 63 -10.87 22.48 1.05
CA PHE A 63 -11.35 23.24 -0.10
C PHE A 63 -12.46 24.23 0.29
N ARG A 64 -13.49 23.76 1.02
CA ARG A 64 -14.58 24.62 1.53
C ARG A 64 -14.05 25.70 2.47
N GLN A 65 -13.10 25.37 3.33
CA GLN A 65 -12.47 26.30 4.27
C GLN A 65 -11.66 27.40 3.55
N PHE A 66 -10.84 27.05 2.55
CA PHE A 66 -10.05 28.02 1.78
C PHE A 66 -10.93 28.97 0.99
N ARG A 67 -11.98 28.44 0.35
CA ARG A 67 -12.95 29.26 -0.35
C ARG A 67 -13.64 30.27 0.58
N SER A 68 -14.02 29.86 1.79
CA SER A 68 -14.72 30.75 2.74
C SER A 68 -13.81 31.83 3.33
N ASN A 69 -12.59 31.46 3.74
CA ASN A 69 -11.78 32.28 4.65
C ASN A 69 -10.49 32.84 4.03
N TYR A 70 -9.97 32.22 2.97
CA TYR A 70 -8.62 32.50 2.44
C TYR A 70 -8.62 32.98 0.98
N SER A 71 -9.79 33.11 0.35
CA SER A 71 -9.92 33.52 -1.05
C SER A 71 -10.57 34.89 -1.21
N ARG A 72 -10.20 35.62 -2.26
CA ARG A 72 -10.80 36.90 -2.59
C ARG A 72 -12.21 36.72 -3.15
N LYS A 73 -13.17 37.50 -2.64
CA LYS A 73 -14.62 37.35 -2.95
C LYS A 73 -15.15 38.32 -4.02
N PHE A 74 -14.27 39.04 -4.70
CA PHE A 74 -14.68 40.05 -5.70
C PHE A 74 -14.95 39.45 -7.09
N SER A 75 -14.32 38.31 -7.43
CA SER A 75 -14.51 37.60 -8.70
C SER A 75 -14.41 36.09 -8.49
N ARG A 76 -15.20 35.33 -9.24
CA ARG A 76 -15.15 33.85 -9.21
C ARG A 76 -13.83 33.31 -9.74
N GLU A 77 -13.29 33.93 -10.77
CA GLU A 77 -12.00 33.53 -11.34
C GLU A 77 -10.88 33.72 -10.33
N GLN A 78 -10.84 34.89 -9.68
CA GLN A 78 -9.82 35.16 -8.69
C GLN A 78 -9.96 34.27 -7.45
N CYS A 79 -11.19 34.01 -7.01
CA CYS A 79 -11.47 33.08 -5.93
C CYS A 79 -10.90 31.68 -6.22
N ASN A 80 -11.12 31.17 -7.44
CA ASN A 80 -10.63 29.85 -7.84
C ASN A 80 -9.10 29.82 -7.93
N LEU A 81 -8.47 30.88 -8.45
CA LEU A 81 -7.01 31.00 -8.51
C LEU A 81 -6.41 30.99 -7.10
N ASP A 82 -6.98 31.73 -6.16
CA ASP A 82 -6.49 31.78 -4.78
C ASP A 82 -6.60 30.42 -4.09
N VAL A 83 -7.73 29.72 -4.27
CA VAL A 83 -7.94 28.38 -3.70
C VAL A 83 -6.94 27.39 -4.29
N LEU A 84 -6.68 27.44 -5.61
CA LEU A 84 -5.70 26.58 -6.27
C LEU A 84 -4.29 26.84 -5.74
N ASN A 85 -3.88 28.10 -5.64
CA ASN A 85 -2.55 28.48 -5.13
C ASN A 85 -2.33 27.98 -3.69
N VAL A 86 -3.33 28.14 -2.82
CA VAL A 86 -3.25 27.64 -1.44
C VAL A 86 -3.16 26.12 -1.41
N LEU A 87 -3.92 25.42 -2.26
CA LEU A 87 -3.84 23.97 -2.36
C LEU A 87 -2.45 23.50 -2.77
N LEU A 88 -1.85 24.12 -3.80
CA LEU A 88 -0.50 23.80 -4.27
C LEU A 88 0.56 24.01 -3.17
N LEU A 89 0.47 25.12 -2.43
CA LEU A 89 1.37 25.38 -1.29
C LEU A 89 1.20 24.34 -0.18
N THR A 90 -0.02 23.87 0.06
CA THR A 90 -0.26 22.85 1.09
C THR A 90 0.17 21.45 0.69
N SER A 91 0.21 21.15 -0.62
CA SER A 91 0.62 19.85 -1.15
C SER A 91 2.12 19.70 -1.36
N ASP A 92 2.89 20.80 -1.35
CA ASP A 92 4.35 20.77 -1.43
C ASP A 92 4.92 19.83 -0.35
N PRO A 93 5.70 18.78 -0.70
CA PRO A 93 6.25 17.82 0.26
C PRO A 93 7.26 18.43 1.24
N TYR A 94 7.91 19.55 0.87
CA TYR A 94 8.92 20.20 1.71
C TYR A 94 8.30 20.88 2.93
N LEU A 95 7.15 21.53 2.78
CA LEU A 95 6.52 22.26 3.89
C LEU A 95 6.03 21.34 5.04
N PRO A 96 5.40 20.17 4.80
CA PRO A 96 5.04 19.20 5.83
C PRO A 96 6.23 18.50 6.50
N SER A 97 7.41 18.45 5.88
CA SER A 97 8.58 17.80 6.49
C SER A 97 9.13 18.63 7.66
N ILE A 98 9.00 19.96 7.59
CA ILE A 98 9.47 20.91 8.61
C ILE A 98 8.38 21.22 9.66
N ARG A 99 7.11 21.00 9.32
CA ARG A 99 5.99 21.29 10.23
C ARG A 99 5.91 20.28 11.38
N LEU A 100 5.65 20.79 12.58
CA LEU A 100 5.35 19.98 13.76
C LEU A 100 4.08 19.14 13.50
N LYS A 101 4.22 17.81 13.59
CA LYS A 101 3.10 16.88 13.38
C LYS A 101 2.45 16.55 14.72
N PRO A 102 1.10 16.56 14.80
CA PRO A 102 0.42 16.09 16.00
C PRO A 102 0.66 14.58 16.18
N GLN A 103 0.78 14.15 17.43
CA GLN A 103 0.92 12.73 17.77
C GLN A 103 -0.38 11.99 17.45
N LYS A 104 -0.27 10.88 16.71
CA LYS A 104 -1.40 10.01 16.40
C LYS A 104 -1.63 9.04 17.56
N ARG A 105 -2.91 8.85 17.93
CA ARG A 105 -3.30 7.79 18.86
C ARG A 105 -3.60 6.53 18.05
N SER A 106 -2.86 5.45 18.29
CA SER A 106 -3.15 4.13 17.70
C SER A 106 -3.93 3.26 18.69
N LYS A 107 -4.78 2.38 18.16
CA LYS A 107 -5.38 1.27 18.90
C LYS A 107 -4.64 -0.01 18.52
N PRO A 108 -4.49 -0.99 19.43
CA PRO A 108 -3.90 -2.27 19.08
C PRO A 108 -4.78 -3.03 18.07
N PHE A 109 -4.14 -3.81 17.20
CA PHE A 109 -4.82 -4.71 16.27
C PHE A 109 -5.31 -5.97 16.99
N SER A 110 -6.29 -6.69 16.40
CA SER A 110 -6.69 -8.01 16.90
C SER A 110 -5.61 -9.05 16.60
N PHE A 111 -5.66 -10.18 17.31
CA PHE A 111 -4.69 -11.26 17.15
C PHE A 111 -4.69 -11.82 15.73
N GLU A 112 -5.87 -12.05 15.16
CA GLU A 112 -6.06 -12.55 13.80
C GLU A 112 -5.50 -11.56 12.77
N ALA A 113 -5.71 -10.25 12.98
CA ALA A 113 -5.18 -9.22 12.10
C ALA A 113 -3.65 -9.16 12.16
N THR A 114 -3.05 -9.31 13.34
CA THR A 114 -1.59 -9.36 13.46
C THR A 114 -0.99 -10.57 12.76
N GLU A 115 -1.65 -11.73 12.85
CA GLU A 115 -1.19 -12.95 12.20
C GLU A 115 -1.18 -12.85 10.66
N MET A 116 -2.16 -12.17 10.08
CA MET A 116 -2.25 -11.97 8.62
C MET A 116 -1.26 -10.91 8.09
N LEU A 117 -0.84 -9.96 8.94
CA LEU A 117 0.06 -8.87 8.57
C LEU A 117 1.53 -9.28 8.58
N LEU A 118 1.91 -10.24 9.44
CA LEU A 118 3.28 -10.71 9.54
C LEU A 118 3.66 -11.61 8.34
N PRO A 119 4.88 -11.47 7.79
CA PRO A 119 5.42 -12.44 6.82
C PRO A 119 5.50 -13.82 7.47
N SER A 120 5.37 -14.88 6.67
CA SER A 120 5.69 -16.21 7.18
C SER A 120 7.20 -16.30 7.38
N GLU A 121 7.69 -16.97 8.43
CA GLU A 121 9.14 -17.10 8.66
C GLU A 121 9.87 -17.88 7.53
N VAL A 122 9.11 -18.46 6.59
CA VAL A 122 9.61 -19.22 5.45
C VAL A 122 10.19 -18.30 4.36
N ASP A 123 9.76 -17.03 4.29
CA ASP A 123 10.21 -16.08 3.28
C ASP A 123 11.58 -15.47 3.61
N ALA A 124 11.94 -15.41 4.90
CA ALA A 124 13.24 -14.88 5.35
C ALA A 124 14.42 -15.84 5.05
N SER A 125 14.15 -17.15 4.93
CA SER A 125 15.18 -18.14 4.58
C SER A 125 15.46 -18.21 3.08
N ASN A 126 14.52 -17.82 2.22
CA ASN A 126 14.70 -17.90 0.77
C ASN A 126 15.52 -16.72 0.21
N GLU A 127 15.37 -15.50 0.75
CA GLU A 127 16.19 -14.34 0.34
C GLU A 127 17.69 -14.53 0.65
N VAL A 128 18.02 -15.27 1.72
CA VAL A 128 19.42 -15.56 2.08
C VAL A 128 20.06 -16.55 1.13
N ILE A 129 19.31 -17.53 0.62
CA ILE A 129 19.86 -18.57 -0.28
C ILE A 129 20.16 -17.98 -1.67
N GLU A 130 19.26 -17.14 -2.20
CA GLU A 130 19.41 -16.54 -3.54
C GLU A 130 20.63 -15.59 -3.62
N SER A 131 20.90 -14.82 -2.56
CA SER A 131 22.10 -13.97 -2.49
C SER A 131 23.42 -14.75 -2.34
N THR A 132 23.37 -15.97 -1.81
CA THR A 132 24.57 -16.82 -1.68
C THR A 132 24.93 -17.56 -2.96
N GLU A 133 23.96 -17.90 -3.80
CA GLU A 133 24.21 -18.59 -5.07
C GLU A 133 24.88 -17.68 -6.09
N ASP A 134 24.49 -16.39 -6.14
CA ASP A 134 25.13 -15.37 -6.98
C ASP A 134 26.61 -15.12 -6.58
N PHE A 135 26.94 -15.17 -5.29
CA PHE A 135 28.31 -15.00 -4.80
C PHE A 135 29.21 -16.20 -5.11
N VAL A 136 28.64 -17.42 -5.09
CA VAL A 136 29.39 -18.65 -5.39
C VAL A 136 29.66 -18.79 -6.90
N GLN A 137 28.80 -18.24 -7.77
CA GLN A 137 29.05 -18.24 -9.21
C GLN A 137 30.15 -17.27 -9.65
N GLU A 138 30.26 -16.09 -9.05
CA GLU A 138 31.39 -15.16 -9.34
C GLU A 138 32.74 -15.75 -8.92
N ALA A 139 32.80 -16.44 -7.78
CA ALA A 139 34.06 -17.02 -7.28
C ALA A 139 34.57 -18.21 -8.14
N ASN A 140 33.67 -18.94 -8.81
CA ASN A 140 34.02 -20.08 -9.65
C ASN A 140 34.41 -19.71 -11.09
N TYR A 141 34.27 -18.44 -11.50
CA TYR A 141 34.66 -17.96 -12.83
C TYR A 141 36.08 -17.36 -12.88
N SER A 142 36.77 -17.23 -11.73
CA SER A 142 38.11 -16.62 -11.65
C SER A 142 39.28 -17.61 -11.58
N PHE A 143 39.06 -18.90 -11.86
CA PHE A 143 40.11 -19.92 -11.85
C PHE A 143 39.97 -20.78 -13.09
N ASP A 144 41.06 -20.90 -13.88
CA ASP A 144 41.24 -21.60 -15.18
C ASP A 144 41.13 -20.65 -16.40
N GLU A 145 42.13 -20.33 -17.24
CA GLU A 145 43.53 -20.73 -17.43
C GLU A 145 44.29 -19.54 -18.09
N GLU A 146 45.49 -19.20 -17.63
CA GLU A 146 46.54 -18.63 -18.49
C GLU A 146 47.53 -19.75 -18.84
N GLY A 147 47.74 -20.02 -20.13
CA GLY A 147 48.83 -20.91 -20.51
C GLY A 147 48.92 -21.31 -21.99
N TRP A 148 49.78 -20.60 -22.72
CA TRP A 148 50.49 -20.98 -23.97
C TRP A 148 49.63 -20.95 -25.27
N GLN A 149 50.09 -20.45 -26.44
CA GLN A 149 51.44 -20.25 -26.98
C GLN A 149 51.44 -19.26 -28.17
N THR A 150 52.60 -18.65 -28.40
CA THR A 150 53.04 -17.84 -29.56
C THR A 150 53.16 -18.63 -30.87
N SER A 151 52.86 -18.02 -32.03
CA SER A 151 53.42 -18.20 -33.42
C SER A 151 52.40 -17.64 -34.43
N ASP A 152 52.69 -16.89 -35.50
CA ASP A 152 53.89 -16.49 -36.25
C ASP A 152 53.71 -15.05 -36.78
#